data_AF-A0A934ALB7-F1
#
_entry.id   AF-A0A934ALB7-F1
#
_cell.length_a   1.000
_cell.length_b   1.000
_cell.length_c   1.000
_cell.angle_alpha   90.00
_cell.angle_beta   90.00
_cell.angle_gamma   90.00
#
_symmetry.space_group_name_H-M   'P 1'
#
loop_
_entity.id
_entity.type
_entity.pdbx_description
1 polymer ?
#
loop_
_entity_poly.entity_id
_entity_poly.type
_entity_poly.pdbx_seq_one_letter_code
_entity_poly.pdbx_strand_id
1 'polypeptide(L)'
;MMRYWVYLQGEVPGSFDPAELAAMPDVGPGTLVCPAEGEILEKNWRSAGEFPDLAAAFQARDRAPARPAALPSPAPDASETAPEQAAADVEKFLDNSSSKLFRHVSELMRELEVRRDERSLATSLQRQVAELKDALQKSREKAALLEDRMAVLTTLEDAVRKNEIHTRGLEEALKKSETAGAELHVKHETCRTELENAKRRLTEAGNDLSIRNRLVDKLSKELTERDLALAKALAVIRRFEEEMGRICPEAADIEGRSEPRQPSLPLQPEPRPVAQAPVQPSAPVASVEPSLVTPDAPRRPYTTDDPPSTPPPLTPVPATPPEAQNALVRFLRKYFSVTPH
;
A
#
# COMPACT_ATOMS: atom_id res chain seq x y z
N MET A 1 1.76 35.38 -28.82
CA MET A 1 2.50 36.12 -27.77
C MET A 1 2.25 35.38 -26.47
N MET A 2 3.30 34.94 -25.78
CA MET A 2 3.15 34.21 -24.51
C MET A 2 2.80 35.19 -23.39
N ARG A 3 1.84 34.82 -22.54
CA ARG A 3 1.44 35.59 -21.35
C ARG A 3 2.10 34.95 -20.12
N TYR A 4 2.36 35.76 -19.10
CA TYR A 4 3.02 35.32 -17.88
C TYR A 4 2.20 35.70 -16.65
N TRP A 5 2.09 34.77 -15.71
CA TRP A 5 1.60 35.03 -14.36
C TRP A 5 2.76 35.54 -13.51
N VAL A 6 2.50 36.51 -12.63
CA VAL A 6 3.51 37.09 -11.74
C VAL A 6 3.09 36.89 -10.30
N TYR A 7 4.06 36.59 -9.43
CA TYR A 7 3.84 36.51 -8.00
C TYR A 7 4.28 37.83 -7.33
N LEU A 8 3.31 38.62 -6.86
CA LEU A 8 3.56 39.89 -6.17
C LEU A 8 2.89 39.87 -4.80
N GLN A 9 3.69 40.09 -3.74
CA GLN A 9 3.20 40.29 -2.37
C GLN A 9 2.26 39.19 -1.84
N GLY A 10 2.40 37.94 -2.33
CA GLY A 10 1.57 36.81 -1.90
C GLY A 10 0.31 36.58 -2.74
N GLU A 11 0.08 37.38 -3.77
CA GLU A 11 -1.03 37.25 -4.69
C GLU A 11 -0.57 37.07 -6.15
N VAL A 12 -1.44 36.48 -6.96
CA VAL A 12 -1.22 36.28 -8.40
C VAL A 12 -2.27 37.13 -9.15
N PRO A 13 -1.96 38.40 -9.50
CA PRO A 13 -2.94 39.38 -9.96
C PRO A 13 -3.50 39.11 -11.36
N GLY A 14 -2.97 38.14 -12.11
CA GLY A 14 -3.44 37.81 -13.45
C GLY A 14 -2.33 37.35 -14.38
N SER A 15 -2.70 37.05 -15.63
CA SER A 15 -1.74 36.85 -16.73
C SER A 15 -1.55 38.16 -17.49
N PHE A 16 -0.30 38.53 -17.74
CA PHE A 16 0.09 39.79 -18.36
C PHE A 16 0.98 39.53 -19.56
N ASP A 17 1.02 40.49 -20.47
CA ASP A 17 1.93 40.45 -21.60
C ASP A 17 3.33 40.95 -21.17
N PRO A 18 4.42 40.51 -21.83
CA PRO A 18 5.79 40.90 -21.46
C PRO A 18 6.03 42.41 -21.38
N ALA A 19 5.37 43.18 -22.26
CA ALA A 19 5.45 44.63 -22.28
C ALA A 19 4.74 45.28 -21.08
N GLU A 20 3.63 44.70 -20.61
CA GLU A 20 2.90 45.17 -19.44
C GLU A 20 3.68 44.88 -18.16
N LEU A 21 4.33 43.71 -18.08
CA LEU A 21 5.20 43.35 -16.97
C LEU A 21 6.40 44.29 -16.86
N ALA A 22 7.02 44.63 -17.99
CA ALA A 22 8.10 45.60 -18.01
C ALA A 22 7.65 47.00 -17.58
N ALA A 23 6.40 47.39 -17.75
CA ALA A 23 5.89 48.69 -17.33
C ALA A 23 5.67 48.81 -15.81
N MET A 24 5.54 47.70 -15.09
CA MET A 24 5.29 47.72 -13.64
C MET A 24 6.57 48.04 -12.85
N PRO A 25 6.54 48.99 -11.90
CA PRO A 25 7.73 49.41 -11.15
C PRO A 25 8.27 48.34 -10.19
N ASP A 26 7.40 47.46 -9.69
CA ASP A 26 7.74 46.44 -8.69
C ASP A 26 8.16 45.09 -9.31
N VAL A 27 8.08 44.97 -10.64
CA VAL A 27 8.47 43.76 -11.38
C VAL A 27 9.85 43.99 -11.99
N GLY A 28 10.81 43.18 -11.54
CA GLY A 28 12.19 43.21 -12.03
C GLY A 28 12.67 41.83 -12.49
N PRO A 29 13.95 41.70 -12.88
CA PRO A 29 14.51 40.43 -13.36
C PRO A 29 14.52 39.32 -12.30
N GLY A 30 14.44 39.68 -11.01
CA GLY A 30 14.37 38.73 -9.88
C GLY A 30 12.95 38.34 -9.45
N THR A 31 11.91 38.91 -10.07
CA THR A 31 10.52 38.58 -9.71
C THR A 31 10.15 37.19 -10.25
N LEU A 32 9.39 36.41 -9.48
CA LEU A 32 8.95 35.07 -9.89
C LEU A 32 7.79 35.15 -10.87
N VAL A 33 7.94 34.48 -12.01
CA VAL A 33 6.95 34.42 -13.08
C VAL A 33 6.74 32.99 -13.56
N CYS A 34 5.53 32.69 -14.04
CA CYS A 34 5.17 31.39 -14.61
C CYS A 34 4.52 31.62 -15.99
N PRO A 35 4.91 30.90 -17.05
CA PRO A 35 4.25 30.98 -18.34
C PRO A 35 2.79 30.52 -18.21
N ALA A 36 1.85 31.23 -18.87
CA ALA A 36 0.43 30.90 -18.83
C ALA A 36 0.06 29.67 -19.68
N GLU A 37 0.96 29.22 -20.54
CA GLU A 37 0.80 28.03 -21.37
C GLU A 37 1.26 26.79 -20.59
N GLY A 38 0.41 26.34 -19.67
CA GLY A 38 0.65 25.17 -18.82
C GLY A 38 -0.14 25.19 -17.51
N GLU A 39 -0.13 24.06 -16.79
CA GLU A 39 -0.68 24.00 -15.43
C GLU A 39 0.20 24.84 -14.47
N ILE A 40 -0.45 25.59 -13.57
CA ILE A 40 0.17 26.39 -12.52
C ILE A 40 0.72 25.43 -11.44
N LEU A 41 1.84 24.79 -11.75
CA LEU A 41 2.57 23.91 -10.85
C LEU A 41 3.70 24.70 -10.17
N GLU A 42 3.96 24.42 -8.90
CA GLU A 42 5.02 25.09 -8.11
C GLU A 42 6.41 25.02 -8.77
N LYS A 43 6.66 23.98 -9.59
CA LYS A 43 7.93 23.75 -10.29
C LYS A 43 8.17 24.70 -11.50
N ASN A 44 7.13 25.41 -11.95
CA ASN A 44 7.18 26.25 -13.14
C ASN A 44 7.46 27.73 -12.84
N TRP A 45 7.54 28.11 -11.56
CA TRP A 45 7.91 29.46 -11.12
C TRP A 45 9.41 29.65 -11.26
N ARG A 46 9.82 30.58 -12.11
CA ARG A 46 11.22 30.93 -12.36
C ARG A 46 11.42 32.43 -12.33
N SER A 47 12.66 32.88 -12.18
CA SER A 47 12.97 34.31 -12.19
C SER A 47 12.68 34.91 -13.56
N ALA A 48 12.10 36.11 -13.60
CA ALA A 48 11.73 36.79 -14.85
C ALA A 48 12.90 36.97 -15.82
N GLY A 49 14.14 37.07 -15.31
CA GLY A 49 15.36 37.16 -16.11
C GLY A 49 15.77 35.87 -16.83
N GLU A 50 15.22 34.71 -16.49
CA GLU A 50 15.50 33.44 -17.20
C GLU A 50 14.74 33.33 -18.53
N PHE A 51 13.70 34.14 -18.72
CA PHE A 51 12.92 34.15 -19.95
C PHE A 51 13.47 35.22 -20.93
N PRO A 52 13.90 34.84 -22.14
CA PRO A 52 14.54 35.75 -23.08
C PRO A 52 13.62 36.90 -23.51
N ASP A 53 12.31 36.65 -23.60
CA ASP A 53 11.30 37.62 -24.02
C ASP A 53 11.10 38.72 -22.95
N LEU A 54 11.10 38.35 -21.66
CA LEU A 54 10.99 39.28 -20.55
C LEU A 54 12.30 40.05 -20.33
N ALA A 55 13.45 39.37 -20.46
CA ALA A 55 14.75 40.00 -20.39
C ALA A 55 14.90 41.12 -21.45
N ALA A 56 14.44 40.87 -22.69
CA ALA A 56 14.43 41.88 -23.74
C ALA A 56 13.49 43.07 -23.41
N ALA A 57 12.33 42.81 -22.82
CA ALA A 57 11.37 43.85 -22.43
C ALA A 57 11.90 44.75 -21.28
N PHE A 58 12.56 44.17 -20.26
CA PHE A 58 13.19 44.95 -19.20
C PHE A 58 14.36 45.79 -19.71
N GLN A 59 15.19 45.23 -20.59
CA GLN A 59 16.29 45.98 -21.23
C GLN A 59 15.78 47.15 -22.10
N ALA A 60 14.62 46.98 -22.76
CA ALA A 60 14.00 48.06 -23.53
C ALA A 60 13.51 49.21 -22.64
N ARG A 61 13.01 48.92 -21.43
CA ARG A 61 12.62 49.93 -20.44
C ARG A 61 13.82 50.70 -19.90
N ASP A 62 14.89 50.00 -19.52
CA ASP A 62 16.11 50.64 -18.99
C ASP A 62 16.79 51.55 -20.02
N ARG A 63 16.53 51.32 -21.31
CA ARG A 63 17.06 52.11 -22.43
C ARG A 63 16.22 53.36 -22.77
N ALA A 64 15.04 53.54 -22.19
CA ALA A 64 14.19 54.69 -22.47
C ALA A 64 14.64 55.93 -21.65
N PRO A 65 14.97 57.07 -22.29
CA PRO A 65 15.49 58.25 -21.59
C PRO A 65 14.44 58.96 -20.74
N ALA A 66 14.80 59.25 -19.49
CA ALA A 66 13.99 60.00 -18.53
C ALA A 66 13.68 61.44 -19.02
N ARG A 67 12.43 61.86 -18.85
CA ARG A 67 11.87 63.16 -19.26
C ARG A 67 12.23 64.27 -18.24
N PRO A 68 12.58 65.50 -18.67
CA PRO A 68 12.98 66.58 -17.76
C PRO A 68 11.77 67.38 -17.20
N ALA A 69 11.85 67.75 -15.91
CA ALA A 69 10.90 68.62 -15.21
C ALA A 69 11.46 70.06 -15.07
N ALA A 70 10.60 71.06 -15.19
CA ALA A 70 10.92 72.48 -15.31
C ALA A 70 10.56 73.31 -14.05
N LEU A 71 11.54 74.09 -13.54
CA LEU A 71 11.57 75.54 -13.23
C LEU A 71 10.62 76.21 -12.16
N PRO A 72 10.95 77.44 -11.64
CA PRO A 72 11.01 77.82 -10.20
C PRO A 72 10.31 79.16 -9.81
N SER A 73 10.41 79.65 -8.55
CA SER A 73 10.22 81.09 -8.14
C SER A 73 10.48 81.40 -6.63
N PRO A 74 10.48 82.67 -6.12
CA PRO A 74 11.70 83.41 -5.70
C PRO A 74 11.66 84.08 -4.28
N ALA A 75 12.72 84.86 -3.97
CA ALA A 75 12.98 85.65 -2.74
C ALA A 75 12.17 86.97 -2.61
N PRO A 76 12.25 87.66 -1.43
CA PRO A 76 12.57 89.11 -1.45
C PRO A 76 13.44 89.65 -0.28
N ASP A 77 13.81 90.93 -0.46
CA ASP A 77 14.86 91.78 0.17
C ASP A 77 14.51 92.55 1.48
N ALA A 78 15.56 93.24 1.97
CA ALA A 78 15.85 94.05 3.17
C ALA A 78 14.99 95.30 3.53
N SER A 79 15.17 95.83 4.77
CA SER A 79 15.43 97.27 5.07
C SER A 79 15.63 97.62 6.57
N GLU A 80 16.54 98.58 6.84
CA GLU A 80 16.92 99.23 8.11
C GLU A 80 16.09 100.51 8.43
N THR A 81 16.11 101.02 9.68
CA THR A 81 16.48 102.42 10.10
C THR A 81 16.16 102.75 11.58
N ALA A 82 16.90 103.72 12.17
CA ALA A 82 16.88 104.24 13.58
C ALA A 82 16.98 105.81 13.59
N PRO A 83 17.22 106.56 14.70
CA PRO A 83 16.45 106.81 15.94
C PRO A 83 16.26 108.33 16.30
N GLU A 84 15.44 108.67 17.31
CA GLU A 84 15.28 110.02 17.89
C GLU A 84 15.23 109.95 19.46
N GLN A 85 16.06 110.70 20.21
CA GLN A 85 16.27 110.67 21.70
C GLN A 85 16.18 112.11 22.26
N ALA A 86 15.40 112.46 23.31
CA ALA A 86 15.76 112.23 24.72
C ALA A 86 14.57 112.39 25.73
N ALA A 87 13.35 112.73 25.30
CA ALA A 87 12.12 112.52 26.10
C ALA A 87 11.55 111.10 25.90
N ALA A 88 11.96 110.47 24.80
CA ALA A 88 11.66 109.10 24.46
C ALA A 88 12.37 108.08 25.37
N ASP A 89 13.30 108.45 26.26
CA ASP A 89 14.08 107.44 27.01
C ASP A 89 13.29 106.77 28.15
N VAL A 90 12.34 107.47 28.79
CA VAL A 90 11.45 106.83 29.81
C VAL A 90 10.37 105.99 29.13
N GLU A 91 9.81 106.49 28.03
CA GLU A 91 8.83 105.77 27.21
C GLU A 91 9.48 104.54 26.53
N LYS A 92 10.71 104.67 26.02
CA LYS A 92 11.54 103.55 25.56
C LYS A 92 11.89 102.58 26.69
N PHE A 93 12.08 103.03 27.92
CA PHE A 93 12.32 102.10 29.04
C PHE A 93 11.05 101.29 29.37
N LEU A 94 9.88 101.93 29.35
CA LEU A 94 8.57 101.28 29.48
C LEU A 94 8.31 100.33 28.32
N ASP A 95 8.59 100.74 27.08
CA ASP A 95 8.45 99.91 25.89
C ASP A 95 9.44 98.75 25.85
N ASN A 96 10.68 98.96 26.32
CA ASN A 96 11.71 97.93 26.37
C ASN A 96 11.47 96.94 27.53
N SER A 97 10.90 97.40 28.65
CA SER A 97 10.49 96.52 29.74
C SER A 97 9.20 95.76 29.42
N SER A 98 8.22 96.41 28.79
CA SER A 98 7.00 95.76 28.31
C SER A 98 7.32 94.74 27.23
N SER A 99 8.15 95.06 26.24
CA SER A 99 8.56 94.11 25.20
C SER A 99 9.39 92.95 25.75
N LYS A 100 10.22 93.16 26.79
CA LYS A 100 10.87 92.05 27.52
C LYS A 100 9.86 91.15 28.23
N LEU A 101 8.87 91.72 28.90
CA LEU A 101 7.80 90.95 29.55
C LEU A 101 6.97 90.18 28.52
N PHE A 102 6.59 90.80 27.41
CA PHE A 102 5.87 90.13 26.33
C PHE A 102 6.68 89.02 25.68
N ARG A 103 7.99 89.21 25.49
CA ARG A 103 8.89 88.14 25.04
C ARG A 103 8.93 86.99 26.02
N HIS A 104 9.10 87.26 27.31
CA HIS A 104 9.12 86.22 28.33
C HIS A 104 7.78 85.48 28.43
N VAL A 105 6.65 86.18 28.34
CA VAL A 105 5.32 85.54 28.29
C VAL A 105 5.16 84.71 27.02
N SER A 106 5.64 85.20 25.86
CA SER A 106 5.59 84.44 24.61
C SER A 106 6.47 83.19 24.67
N GLU A 107 7.66 83.29 25.28
CA GLU A 107 8.54 82.15 25.54
C GLU A 107 7.88 81.15 26.49
N LEU A 108 7.24 81.61 27.56
CA LEU A 108 6.57 80.75 28.53
C LEU A 108 5.33 80.07 27.93
N MET A 109 4.57 80.78 27.08
CA MET A 109 3.45 80.20 26.32
C MET A 109 3.95 79.14 25.35
N ARG A 110 5.03 79.42 24.62
CA ARG A 110 5.67 78.46 23.72
C ARG A 110 6.19 77.24 24.48
N GLU A 111 6.79 77.43 25.64
CA GLU A 111 7.26 76.33 26.49
C GLU A 111 6.08 75.48 27.00
N LEU A 112 4.96 76.11 27.37
CA LEU A 112 3.74 75.40 27.77
C LEU A 112 3.12 74.61 26.61
N GLU A 113 3.13 75.14 25.40
CA GLU A 113 2.72 74.44 24.17
C GLU A 113 3.62 73.23 23.91
N VAL A 114 4.95 73.43 23.93
CA VAL A 114 5.92 72.33 23.79
C VAL A 114 5.67 71.24 24.84
N ARG A 115 5.48 71.60 26.12
CA ARG A 115 5.17 70.62 27.17
C ARG A 115 3.81 69.94 27.00
N ARG A 116 2.86 70.58 26.32
CA ARG A 116 1.56 69.96 25.99
C ARG A 116 1.73 68.95 24.86
N ASP A 117 2.46 69.33 23.82
CA ASP A 117 2.77 68.48 22.68
C ASP A 117 3.60 67.26 23.10
N GLU A 118 4.62 67.45 23.93
CA GLU A 118 5.40 66.36 24.54
C GLU A 118 4.52 65.39 25.33
N ARG A 119 3.57 65.89 26.12
CA ARG A 119 2.62 65.04 26.86
C ARG A 119 1.71 64.27 25.90
N SER A 120 1.22 64.91 24.85
CA SER A 120 0.41 64.24 23.82
C SER A 120 1.20 63.14 23.10
N LEU A 121 2.46 63.41 22.76
CA LEU A 121 3.35 62.46 22.11
C LEU A 121 3.66 61.28 23.04
N ALA A 122 3.96 61.56 24.31
CA ALA A 122 4.19 60.52 25.30
C ALA A 122 2.96 59.60 25.46
N THR A 123 1.74 60.14 25.49
CA THR A 123 0.52 59.33 25.53
C THR A 123 0.29 58.51 24.25
N SER A 124 0.62 59.08 23.08
CA SER A 124 0.54 58.38 21.80
C SER A 124 1.53 57.22 21.72
N LEU A 125 2.79 57.45 22.12
CA LEU A 125 3.82 56.42 22.19
C LEU A 125 3.47 55.33 23.20
N GLN A 126 2.92 55.70 24.38
CA GLN A 126 2.44 54.71 25.35
C GLN A 126 1.34 53.82 24.78
N ARG A 127 0.41 54.39 23.99
CA ARG A 127 -0.62 53.64 23.29
C ARG A 127 -0.02 52.69 22.25
N GLN A 128 0.91 53.17 21.42
CA GLN A 128 1.60 52.32 20.44
C GLN A 128 2.39 51.19 21.11
N VAL A 129 3.06 51.45 22.23
CA VAL A 129 3.77 50.42 23.01
C VAL A 129 2.79 49.38 23.57
N ALA A 130 1.61 49.79 24.04
CA ALA A 130 0.57 48.86 24.48
C ALA A 130 0.06 48.00 23.32
N GLU A 131 -0.24 48.61 22.17
CA GLU A 131 -0.69 47.90 20.96
C GLU A 131 0.37 46.89 20.45
N LEU A 132 1.65 47.27 20.45
CA LEU A 132 2.75 46.36 20.09
C LEU A 132 2.93 45.22 21.09
N LYS A 133 2.73 45.48 22.40
CA LYS A 133 2.76 44.42 23.42
C LYS A 133 1.62 43.42 23.22
N ASP A 134 0.41 43.90 22.94
CA ASP A 134 -0.73 43.04 22.64
C ASP A 134 -0.53 42.22 21.36
N ALA A 135 0.06 42.83 20.33
CA ALA A 135 0.41 42.14 19.09
C ALA A 135 1.48 41.05 19.33
N LEU A 136 2.51 41.35 20.12
CA LEU A 136 3.55 40.39 20.52
C LEU A 136 2.95 39.23 21.32
N GLN A 137 2.04 39.52 22.25
CA GLN A 137 1.36 38.50 23.05
C GLN A 137 0.52 37.56 22.17
N LYS A 138 -0.29 38.12 21.25
CA LYS A 138 -1.06 37.33 20.27
C LYS A 138 -0.16 36.49 19.37
N SER A 139 1.01 37.00 18.99
CA SER A 139 1.99 36.24 18.19
C SER A 139 2.55 35.05 18.98
N ARG A 140 2.86 35.24 20.28
CA ARG A 140 3.32 34.17 21.17
C ARG A 140 2.26 33.09 21.39
N GLU A 141 1.00 33.48 21.57
CA GLU A 141 -0.12 32.54 21.69
C GLU A 141 -0.32 31.71 20.42
N LYS A 142 -0.20 32.33 19.24
CA LYS A 142 -0.21 31.62 17.95
C LYS A 142 0.96 30.67 17.82
N ALA A 143 2.17 31.08 18.22
CA ALA A 143 3.35 30.23 18.19
C ALA A 143 3.18 29.00 19.10
N ALA A 144 2.69 29.18 20.33
CA ALA A 144 2.41 28.09 21.25
C ALA A 144 1.38 27.10 20.68
N LEU A 145 0.31 27.60 20.05
CA LEU A 145 -0.70 26.75 19.40
C LEU A 145 -0.12 25.96 18.20
N LEU A 146 0.81 26.55 17.45
CA LEU A 146 1.51 25.84 16.38
C LEU A 146 2.45 24.77 16.94
N GLU A 147 3.15 25.04 18.04
CA GLU A 147 3.98 24.05 18.75
C GLU A 147 3.16 22.85 19.24
N ASP A 148 2.00 23.10 19.85
CA ASP A 148 1.08 22.03 20.26
C ASP A 148 0.60 21.18 19.06
N ARG A 149 0.31 21.83 17.92
CA ARG A 149 -0.10 21.13 16.70
C ARG A 149 1.03 20.31 16.09
N MET A 150 2.27 20.80 16.14
CA MET A 150 3.43 20.03 15.68
C MET A 150 3.60 18.73 16.48
N ALA A 151 3.36 18.76 17.79
CA ALA A 151 3.39 17.55 18.61
C ALA A 151 2.29 16.54 18.22
N VAL A 152 1.11 17.00 17.81
CA VAL A 152 0.07 16.10 17.29
C VAL A 152 0.49 15.49 15.94
N LEU A 153 1.09 16.27 15.05
CA LEU A 153 1.54 15.78 13.74
C LEU A 153 2.56 14.62 13.88
N THR A 154 3.51 14.70 14.81
CA THR A 154 4.48 13.62 15.03
C THR A 154 3.81 12.32 15.51
N THR A 155 2.79 12.42 16.36
CA THR A 155 2.02 11.23 16.78
C THR A 155 1.22 10.60 15.64
N LEU A 156 0.69 11.43 14.73
CA LEU A 156 0.00 10.97 13.53
C LEU A 156 0.97 10.31 12.54
N GLU A 157 2.16 10.88 12.36
CA GLU A 157 3.23 10.27 11.55
C GLU A 157 3.62 8.89 12.07
N ASP A 158 3.80 8.74 13.39
CA ASP A 158 4.09 7.44 13.99
C ASP A 158 2.95 6.44 13.85
N ALA A 159 1.69 6.91 13.92
CA ALA A 159 0.53 6.06 13.65
C ALA A 159 0.48 5.62 12.18
N VAL A 160 0.81 6.51 11.23
CA VAL A 160 0.92 6.18 9.80
C VAL A 160 2.02 5.15 9.58
N ARG A 161 3.22 5.33 10.16
CA ARG A 161 4.32 4.35 10.08
C ARG A 161 3.91 2.97 10.64
N LYS A 162 3.21 2.94 11.77
CA LYS A 162 2.69 1.68 12.36
C LYS A 162 1.68 1.01 11.43
N ASN A 163 0.78 1.79 10.83
CA ASN A 163 -0.19 1.26 9.87
C ASN A 163 0.50 0.73 8.61
N GLU A 164 1.52 1.41 8.08
CA GLU A 164 2.31 0.92 6.95
C GLU A 164 3.04 -0.40 7.24
N ILE A 165 3.60 -0.55 8.45
CA ILE A 165 4.21 -1.82 8.86
C ILE A 165 3.14 -2.91 8.95
N HIS A 166 1.97 -2.59 9.47
CA HIS A 166 0.86 -3.53 9.57
C HIS A 166 0.34 -3.96 8.19
N THR A 167 0.15 -3.02 7.25
CA THR A 167 -0.29 -3.34 5.89
C THR A 167 0.73 -4.20 5.17
N ARG A 168 2.03 -3.90 5.28
CA ARG A 168 3.10 -4.76 4.73
C ARG A 168 3.04 -6.17 5.33
N GLY A 169 2.81 -6.29 6.63
CA GLY A 169 2.64 -7.59 7.29
C GLY A 169 1.46 -8.39 6.76
N LEU A 170 0.32 -7.73 6.49
CA LEU A 170 -0.85 -8.36 5.88
C LEU A 170 -0.61 -8.76 4.41
N GLU A 171 0.10 -7.94 3.64
CA GLU A 171 0.48 -8.26 2.26
C GLU A 171 1.41 -9.48 2.19
N GLU A 172 2.39 -9.58 3.11
CA GLU A 172 3.25 -10.76 3.21
C GLU A 172 2.46 -12.01 3.61
N ALA A 173 1.52 -11.88 4.54
CA ALA A 173 0.64 -12.99 4.93
C ALA A 173 -0.26 -13.45 3.78
N LEU A 174 -0.82 -12.51 3.01
CA LEU A 174 -1.61 -12.80 1.81
C LEU A 174 -0.77 -13.53 0.76
N LYS A 175 0.43 -13.02 0.45
CA LYS A 175 1.35 -13.68 -0.49
C LYS A 175 1.70 -15.10 -0.06
N LYS A 176 1.97 -15.33 1.24
CA LYS A 176 2.22 -16.68 1.78
C LYS A 176 1.01 -17.60 1.63
N SER A 177 -0.20 -17.07 1.83
CA SER A 177 -1.44 -17.83 1.62
C SER A 177 -1.66 -18.16 0.14
N GLU A 178 -1.36 -17.22 -0.77
CA GLU A 178 -1.46 -17.43 -2.22
C GLU A 178 -0.48 -18.51 -2.70
N THR A 179 0.77 -18.48 -2.24
CA THR A 179 1.76 -19.52 -2.57
C THR A 179 1.35 -20.88 -2.03
N ALA A 180 0.84 -20.95 -0.79
CA ALA A 180 0.33 -22.20 -0.22
C ALA A 180 -0.89 -22.74 -1.00
N GLY A 181 -1.78 -21.86 -1.46
CA GLY A 181 -2.91 -22.21 -2.32
C GLY A 181 -2.46 -22.77 -3.68
N ALA A 182 -1.46 -22.15 -4.31
CA ALA A 182 -0.88 -22.62 -5.57
C ALA A 182 -0.22 -24.00 -5.42
N GLU A 183 0.53 -24.23 -4.33
CA GLU A 183 1.12 -25.54 -4.04
C GLU A 183 0.06 -26.63 -3.86
N LEU A 184 -1.04 -26.33 -3.14
CA LEU A 184 -2.15 -27.27 -2.98
C LEU A 184 -2.83 -27.57 -4.31
N HIS A 185 -2.96 -26.58 -5.20
CA HIS A 185 -3.51 -26.80 -6.53
C HIS A 185 -2.64 -27.77 -7.35
N VAL A 186 -1.32 -27.56 -7.36
CA VAL A 186 -0.37 -28.46 -8.05
C VAL A 186 -0.43 -29.87 -7.48
N LYS A 187 -0.51 -30.02 -6.15
CA LYS A 187 -0.68 -31.34 -5.50
C LYS A 187 -1.99 -32.00 -5.91
N HIS A 188 -3.09 -31.24 -5.96
CA HIS A 188 -4.39 -31.75 -6.39
C HIS A 188 -4.38 -32.21 -7.86
N GLU A 189 -3.77 -31.43 -8.76
CA GLU A 189 -3.60 -31.83 -10.16
C GLU A 189 -2.74 -33.09 -10.29
N THR A 190 -1.66 -33.19 -9.53
CA THR A 190 -0.80 -34.39 -9.50
C THR A 190 -1.60 -35.62 -9.05
N CYS A 191 -2.29 -35.56 -7.91
CA CYS A 191 -3.12 -36.66 -7.43
C CYS A 191 -4.25 -37.02 -8.41
N ARG A 192 -4.82 -36.03 -9.10
CA ARG A 192 -5.81 -36.27 -10.15
C ARG A 192 -5.22 -37.08 -11.31
N THR A 193 -4.05 -36.70 -11.81
CA THR A 193 -3.38 -37.44 -12.89
C THR A 193 -3.00 -38.87 -12.47
N GLU A 194 -2.53 -39.05 -11.23
CA GLU A 194 -2.24 -40.37 -10.66
C GLU A 194 -3.50 -41.25 -10.57
N LEU A 195 -4.62 -40.68 -10.14
CA LEU A 195 -5.91 -41.37 -10.06
C LEU A 195 -6.42 -41.76 -11.46
N GLU A 196 -6.29 -40.87 -12.46
CA GLU A 196 -6.63 -41.19 -13.85
C GLU A 196 -5.73 -42.31 -14.41
N ASN A 197 -4.43 -42.30 -14.10
CA ASN A 197 -3.50 -43.36 -14.47
C ASN A 197 -3.83 -44.70 -13.78
N ALA A 198 -4.18 -44.67 -12.50
CA ALA A 198 -4.62 -45.86 -11.75
C ALA A 198 -5.92 -46.44 -12.33
N LYS A 199 -6.87 -45.59 -12.73
CA LYS A 199 -8.09 -46.02 -13.43
C LYS A 199 -7.77 -46.72 -14.75
N ARG A 200 -6.87 -46.18 -15.57
CA ARG A 200 -6.43 -46.82 -16.83
C ARG A 200 -5.82 -48.21 -16.57
N ARG A 201 -4.91 -48.32 -15.60
CA ARG A 201 -4.31 -49.60 -15.21
C ARG A 201 -5.35 -50.61 -14.71
N LEU A 202 -6.34 -50.16 -13.93
CA LEU A 202 -7.43 -51.02 -13.48
C LEU A 202 -8.28 -51.53 -14.64
N THR A 203 -8.58 -50.67 -15.63
CA THR A 203 -9.32 -51.08 -16.83
C THR A 203 -8.54 -52.09 -17.69
N GLU A 204 -7.22 -51.89 -17.83
CA GLU A 204 -6.33 -52.84 -18.52
C GLU A 204 -6.31 -54.20 -17.80
N ALA A 205 -6.09 -54.21 -16.48
CA ALA A 205 -6.12 -55.42 -15.68
C ALA A 205 -7.48 -56.14 -15.73
N GLY A 206 -8.58 -55.39 -15.76
CA GLY A 206 -9.94 -55.94 -15.94
C GLY A 206 -10.12 -56.61 -17.30
N ASN A 207 -9.60 -56.00 -18.37
CA ASN A 207 -9.62 -56.59 -19.71
C ASN A 207 -8.76 -57.87 -19.78
N ASP A 208 -7.58 -57.87 -19.17
CA ASP A 208 -6.70 -59.04 -19.11
C ASP A 208 -7.35 -60.22 -18.37
N LEU A 209 -8.00 -59.94 -17.23
CA LEU A 209 -8.75 -60.95 -16.48
C LEU A 209 -9.91 -61.52 -17.31
N SER A 210 -10.64 -60.68 -18.03
CA SER A 210 -11.70 -61.10 -18.96
C SER A 210 -11.16 -62.03 -20.06
N ILE A 211 -10.00 -61.71 -20.64
CA ILE A 211 -9.33 -62.57 -21.65
C ILE A 211 -8.92 -63.91 -21.03
N ARG A 212 -8.30 -63.89 -19.84
CA ARG A 212 -7.89 -65.11 -19.12
C ARG A 212 -9.08 -66.00 -18.78
N ASN A 213 -10.19 -65.43 -18.30
CA ASN A 213 -11.40 -66.19 -18.02
C ASN A 213 -11.94 -66.87 -19.27
N ARG A 214 -12.01 -66.15 -20.42
CA ARG A 214 -12.40 -66.76 -21.70
C ARG A 214 -11.47 -67.89 -22.14
N LEU A 215 -10.17 -67.78 -21.87
CA LEU A 215 -9.20 -68.83 -22.16
C LEU A 215 -9.39 -70.05 -21.25
N VAL A 216 -9.59 -69.82 -19.95
CA VAL A 216 -9.90 -70.88 -18.98
C VAL A 216 -11.19 -71.61 -19.36
N ASP A 217 -12.24 -70.90 -19.77
CA ASP A 217 -13.49 -71.50 -20.22
C ASP A 217 -13.28 -72.39 -21.47
N LYS A 218 -12.47 -71.92 -22.44
CA LYS A 218 -12.11 -72.70 -23.64
C LYS A 218 -11.32 -73.96 -23.27
N LEU A 219 -10.28 -73.83 -22.45
CA LEU A 219 -9.46 -74.96 -22.02
C LEU A 219 -10.27 -75.96 -21.18
N SER A 220 -11.18 -75.47 -20.33
CA SER A 220 -12.08 -76.32 -19.56
C SER A 220 -12.99 -77.13 -20.47
N LYS A 221 -13.54 -76.50 -21.52
CA LYS A 221 -14.35 -77.20 -22.52
C LYS A 221 -13.53 -78.25 -23.28
N GLU A 222 -12.35 -77.89 -23.79
CA GLU A 222 -11.45 -78.83 -24.48
C GLU A 222 -11.06 -80.01 -23.59
N LEU A 223 -10.78 -79.77 -22.31
CA LEU A 223 -10.47 -80.82 -21.33
C LEU A 223 -11.65 -81.78 -21.18
N THR A 224 -12.88 -81.29 -21.00
CA THR A 224 -14.07 -82.15 -20.90
C THR A 224 -14.35 -82.96 -22.17
N GLU A 225 -14.07 -82.40 -23.35
CA GLU A 225 -14.19 -83.11 -24.63
C GLU A 225 -13.14 -84.24 -24.73
N ARG A 226 -11.91 -84.00 -24.27
CA ARG A 226 -10.83 -85.00 -24.22
C ARG A 226 -11.14 -86.11 -23.20
N ASP A 227 -11.66 -85.77 -22.03
CA ASP A 227 -12.09 -86.74 -21.02
C ASP A 227 -13.20 -87.65 -21.57
N LEU A 228 -14.17 -87.07 -22.30
CA LEU A 228 -15.22 -87.84 -22.97
C LEU A 228 -14.65 -88.75 -24.07
N ALA A 229 -13.71 -88.26 -24.88
CA ALA A 229 -13.05 -89.05 -25.92
C ALA A 229 -12.24 -90.21 -25.33
N LEU A 230 -11.54 -89.97 -24.22
CA LEU A 230 -10.79 -90.98 -23.47
C LEU A 230 -11.74 -92.03 -22.88
N ALA A 231 -12.83 -91.62 -22.24
CA ALA A 231 -13.85 -92.53 -21.71
C ALA A 231 -14.44 -93.42 -22.82
N LYS A 232 -14.70 -92.86 -24.01
CA LYS A 232 -15.13 -93.64 -25.19
C LYS A 232 -14.06 -94.65 -25.63
N ALA A 233 -12.79 -94.23 -25.71
CA ALA A 233 -11.69 -95.11 -26.08
C ALA A 233 -11.51 -96.27 -25.08
N LEU A 234 -11.56 -95.98 -23.78
CA LEU A 234 -11.51 -97.01 -22.72
C LEU A 234 -12.70 -97.98 -22.80
N ALA A 235 -13.90 -97.49 -23.12
CA ALA A 235 -15.06 -98.36 -23.31
C ALA A 235 -14.90 -99.30 -24.52
N VAL A 236 -14.29 -98.81 -25.61
CA VAL A 236 -13.95 -99.64 -26.77
C VAL A 236 -12.88 -100.68 -26.41
N ILE A 237 -11.83 -100.29 -25.69
CA ILE A 237 -10.79 -101.22 -25.20
C ILE A 237 -11.42 -102.33 -24.35
N ARG A 238 -12.27 -101.98 -23.37
CA ARG A 238 -12.96 -102.98 -22.53
C ARG A 238 -13.80 -103.95 -23.35
N ARG A 239 -14.50 -103.48 -24.40
CA ARG A 239 -15.24 -104.37 -25.31
C ARG A 239 -14.31 -105.30 -26.07
N PHE A 240 -13.19 -104.81 -26.58
CA PHE A 240 -12.19 -105.66 -27.23
C PHE A 240 -11.56 -106.68 -26.25
N GLU A 241 -11.29 -106.28 -25.01
CA GLU A 241 -10.83 -107.18 -23.95
C GLU A 241 -11.87 -108.28 -23.66
N GLU A 242 -13.16 -107.92 -23.56
CA GLU A 242 -14.27 -108.88 -23.41
C GLU A 242 -14.40 -109.82 -24.63
N GLU A 243 -14.27 -109.31 -25.85
CA GLU A 243 -14.31 -110.12 -27.08
C GLU A 243 -13.11 -111.06 -27.20
N MET A 244 -11.89 -110.59 -26.93
CA MET A 244 -10.69 -111.44 -26.91
C MET A 244 -10.77 -112.51 -25.83
N GLY A 245 -11.29 -112.17 -24.64
CA GLY A 245 -11.53 -113.14 -23.57
C GLY A 245 -12.53 -114.24 -23.98
N ARG A 246 -13.49 -113.95 -24.86
CA ARG A 246 -14.41 -114.95 -25.44
C ARG A 246 -13.74 -115.84 -26.50
N ILE A 247 -12.87 -115.26 -27.33
CA ILE A 247 -12.19 -115.99 -28.43
C ILE A 247 -11.07 -116.88 -27.89
N CYS A 248 -10.39 -116.46 -26.82
CA CYS A 248 -9.25 -117.16 -26.20
C CYS A 248 -9.50 -117.46 -24.70
N PRO A 249 -10.45 -118.35 -24.35
CA PRO A 249 -10.76 -118.65 -22.95
C PRO A 249 -9.60 -119.32 -22.19
N GLU A 250 -8.60 -119.87 -22.89
CA GLU A 250 -7.51 -120.68 -22.32
C GLU A 250 -6.29 -119.85 -21.85
N ALA A 251 -6.24 -118.54 -22.11
CA ALA A 251 -5.15 -117.66 -21.65
C ALA A 251 -5.42 -117.00 -20.27
N ALA A 252 -6.65 -117.08 -19.75
CA ALA A 252 -7.04 -116.39 -18.52
C ALA A 252 -6.56 -117.07 -17.22
N ASP A 253 -6.15 -118.35 -17.26
CA ASP A 253 -5.74 -119.11 -16.07
C ASP A 253 -4.22 -119.11 -15.79
N ILE A 254 -3.39 -118.46 -16.63
CA ILE A 254 -1.91 -118.52 -16.49
C ILE A 254 -1.31 -117.32 -15.72
N GLU A 255 -2.03 -116.20 -15.53
CA GLU A 255 -1.51 -115.02 -14.81
C GLU A 255 -1.83 -114.99 -13.31
N GLY A 256 -2.01 -116.15 -12.70
CA GLY A 256 -2.13 -116.32 -11.25
C GLY A 256 -0.79 -116.41 -10.51
N ARG A 257 0.32 -115.77 -10.93
CA ARG A 257 1.56 -115.73 -10.11
C ARG A 257 2.66 -114.76 -10.59
N SER A 258 2.50 -113.47 -10.36
CA SER A 258 3.67 -112.57 -10.24
C SER A 258 3.36 -111.38 -9.33
N GLU A 259 4.02 -111.39 -8.18
CA GLU A 259 3.99 -110.36 -7.15
C GLU A 259 4.37 -108.97 -7.72
N PRO A 260 3.69 -107.89 -7.29
CA PRO A 260 4.17 -106.55 -7.56
C PRO A 260 5.36 -106.25 -6.65
N ARG A 261 6.57 -106.38 -7.22
CA ARG A 261 7.82 -105.90 -6.63
C ARG A 261 7.76 -104.37 -6.58
N GLN A 262 7.53 -103.83 -5.38
CA GLN A 262 7.75 -102.40 -5.10
C GLN A 262 9.18 -102.01 -5.48
N PRO A 263 9.40 -100.97 -6.30
CA PRO A 263 10.66 -100.25 -6.31
C PRO A 263 10.64 -99.25 -5.15
N SER A 264 11.08 -99.71 -3.98
CA SER A 264 11.58 -98.83 -2.93
C SER A 264 12.94 -98.29 -3.34
N LEU A 265 13.05 -97.00 -3.67
CA LEU A 265 14.30 -96.23 -3.62
C LEU A 265 13.98 -94.73 -3.39
N PRO A 266 14.96 -93.96 -2.85
CA PRO A 266 14.74 -93.07 -1.72
C PRO A 266 15.09 -91.60 -2.01
N LEU A 267 14.78 -90.72 -1.05
CA LEU A 267 15.38 -89.39 -0.84
C LEU A 267 15.37 -88.40 -2.04
N GLN A 268 14.56 -87.34 -1.93
CA GLN A 268 15.09 -85.99 -1.68
C GLN A 268 13.95 -85.00 -1.35
N PRO A 269 13.98 -84.33 -0.17
CA PRO A 269 13.21 -83.12 0.01
C PRO A 269 13.90 -81.98 -0.75
N GLU A 270 13.29 -81.52 -1.84
CA GLU A 270 13.68 -80.24 -2.45
C GLU A 270 13.50 -79.11 -1.42
N PRO A 271 14.49 -78.22 -1.26
CA PRO A 271 14.40 -77.09 -0.35
C PRO A 271 13.33 -76.12 -0.86
N ARG A 272 12.41 -75.73 0.03
CA ARG A 272 11.55 -74.57 -0.17
C ARG A 272 12.41 -73.39 -0.65
N PRO A 273 12.08 -72.73 -1.76
CA PRO A 273 12.64 -71.41 -2.01
C PRO A 273 12.20 -70.51 -0.86
N VAL A 274 13.20 -70.04 -0.10
CA VAL A 274 13.04 -68.97 0.87
C VAL A 274 12.32 -67.85 0.15
N ALA A 275 11.15 -67.48 0.66
CA ALA A 275 10.49 -66.24 0.29
C ALA A 275 11.51 -65.13 0.47
N GLN A 276 12.04 -64.63 -0.65
CA GLN A 276 12.72 -63.34 -0.64
C GLN A 276 11.64 -62.35 -0.19
N ALA A 277 11.81 -61.87 1.04
CA ALA A 277 11.14 -60.66 1.48
C ALA A 277 11.35 -59.60 0.40
N PRO A 278 10.32 -58.85 -0.01
CA PRO A 278 10.51 -57.74 -0.91
C PRO A 278 11.55 -56.81 -0.27
N VAL A 279 12.64 -56.58 -1.00
CA VAL A 279 13.56 -55.48 -0.77
C VAL A 279 12.69 -54.23 -0.71
N GLN A 280 12.51 -53.70 0.50
CA GLN A 280 11.95 -52.37 0.68
C GLN A 280 12.83 -51.42 -0.14
N PRO A 281 12.28 -50.62 -1.06
CA PRO A 281 13.02 -49.50 -1.59
C PRO A 281 13.36 -48.59 -0.41
N SER A 282 14.66 -48.42 -0.17
CA SER A 282 15.20 -47.43 0.74
C SER A 282 14.47 -46.11 0.53
N ALA A 283 13.79 -45.66 1.58
CA ALA A 283 13.19 -44.34 1.63
C ALA A 283 14.25 -43.29 1.25
N PRO A 284 13.92 -42.29 0.42
CA PRO A 284 14.79 -41.16 0.22
C PRO A 284 14.99 -40.45 1.56
N VAL A 285 16.25 -40.17 1.85
CA VAL A 285 16.76 -39.32 2.93
C VAL A 285 15.86 -38.08 3.02
N ALA A 286 15.05 -38.04 4.09
CA ALA A 286 14.33 -36.84 4.47
C ALA A 286 15.38 -35.77 4.80
N SER A 287 15.39 -34.72 3.98
CA SER A 287 16.02 -33.46 4.29
C SER A 287 15.59 -33.02 5.69
N VAL A 288 16.61 -32.74 6.49
CA VAL A 288 16.52 -32.04 7.77
C VAL A 288 15.88 -30.67 7.50
N GLU A 289 14.64 -30.49 7.93
CA GLU A 289 14.07 -29.16 8.20
C GLU A 289 13.93 -28.99 9.72
N PRO A 290 14.19 -27.77 10.25
CA PRO A 290 14.31 -27.55 11.67
C PRO A 290 12.95 -27.45 12.36
N SER A 291 12.89 -28.09 13.53
CA SER A 291 11.79 -28.06 14.49
C SER A 291 11.18 -26.68 14.69
N LEU A 292 9.86 -26.58 14.47
CA LEU A 292 9.02 -25.51 14.98
C LEU A 292 7.96 -26.13 15.91
N VAL A 293 8.18 -25.88 17.20
CA VAL A 293 7.21 -25.59 18.26
C VAL A 293 5.80 -26.20 18.11
N THR A 294 5.53 -27.15 19.01
CA THR A 294 4.21 -27.66 19.42
C THR A 294 3.22 -26.52 19.71
N PRO A 295 1.93 -26.69 19.34
CA PRO A 295 1.00 -26.87 20.44
C PRO A 295 -0.04 -27.97 20.23
N ASP A 296 -0.38 -28.51 21.39
CA ASP A 296 -1.24 -29.60 21.77
C ASP A 296 -2.70 -29.40 21.30
N ALA A 297 -3.21 -30.32 20.47
CA ALA A 297 -4.65 -30.55 20.29
C ALA A 297 -4.89 -31.96 19.73
N PRO A 298 -5.77 -32.77 20.34
CA PRO A 298 -6.03 -34.13 19.89
C PRO A 298 -6.84 -34.13 18.59
N ARG A 299 -6.22 -34.56 17.49
CA ARG A 299 -6.89 -34.78 16.21
C ARG A 299 -7.77 -36.03 16.31
N ARG A 300 -9.09 -35.85 16.21
CA ARG A 300 -10.04 -36.96 15.98
C ARG A 300 -9.89 -37.45 14.52
N PRO A 301 -9.91 -38.76 14.27
CA PRO A 301 -9.94 -39.30 12.91
C PRO A 301 -11.29 -38.96 12.26
N TYR A 302 -11.25 -38.26 11.13
CA TYR A 302 -12.43 -37.98 10.32
C TYR A 302 -12.81 -39.25 9.55
N THR A 303 -13.96 -39.83 9.87
CA THR A 303 -14.63 -40.85 9.06
C THR A 303 -15.51 -40.17 8.01
N THR A 304 -15.48 -40.65 6.78
CA THR A 304 -16.07 -40.06 5.56
C THR A 304 -17.62 -40.03 5.51
N ASP A 305 -18.30 -40.26 6.64
CA ASP A 305 -19.77 -40.41 6.69
C ASP A 305 -20.50 -39.36 7.55
N ASP A 306 -19.81 -38.31 8.02
CA ASP A 306 -20.51 -37.21 8.69
C ASP A 306 -21.09 -36.21 7.65
N PRO A 307 -22.40 -35.93 7.68
CA PRO A 307 -23.00 -34.92 6.82
C PRO A 307 -22.37 -33.55 7.10
N PRO A 308 -22.26 -32.66 6.09
CA PRO A 308 -21.62 -31.37 6.26
C PRO A 308 -22.27 -30.62 7.43
N SER A 309 -21.47 -30.33 8.46
CA SER A 309 -21.89 -29.49 9.59
C SER A 309 -22.56 -28.25 9.05
N THR A 310 -23.87 -28.12 9.31
CA THR A 310 -24.62 -26.90 9.07
C THR A 310 -23.83 -25.73 9.66
N PRO A 311 -23.51 -24.70 8.85
CA PRO A 311 -22.77 -23.55 9.35
C PRO A 311 -23.53 -22.97 10.55
N PRO A 312 -22.83 -22.54 11.60
CA PRO A 312 -23.48 -21.96 12.76
C PRO A 312 -24.38 -20.81 12.28
N PRO A 313 -25.62 -20.70 12.80
CA PRO A 313 -26.50 -19.62 12.43
C PRO A 313 -25.75 -18.31 12.65
N LEU A 314 -25.60 -17.53 11.58
CA LEU A 314 -25.01 -16.19 11.64
C LEU A 314 -25.76 -15.44 12.73
N THR A 315 -25.08 -15.20 13.85
CA THR A 315 -25.60 -14.34 14.90
C THR A 315 -25.94 -13.01 14.24
N PRO A 316 -27.18 -12.52 14.33
CA PRO A 316 -27.57 -11.28 13.69
C PRO A 316 -26.63 -10.20 14.20
N VAL A 317 -25.88 -9.60 13.27
CA VAL A 317 -25.04 -8.44 13.53
C VAL A 317 -25.96 -7.42 14.23
N PRO A 318 -25.60 -6.96 15.44
CA PRO A 318 -26.46 -6.03 16.16
C PRO A 318 -26.67 -4.80 15.28
N ALA A 319 -27.94 -4.50 14.98
CA ALA A 319 -28.36 -3.38 14.11
C ALA A 319 -28.02 -2.00 14.70
N THR A 320 -27.32 -1.95 15.83
CA THR A 320 -26.79 -0.74 16.42
C THR A 320 -25.49 -0.38 15.70
N PRO A 321 -25.45 0.73 14.94
CA PRO A 321 -24.21 1.21 14.33
C PRO A 321 -23.15 1.36 15.43
N PRO A 322 -21.90 0.94 15.18
CA PRO A 322 -20.88 0.90 16.21
C PRO A 322 -20.76 2.28 16.83
N GLU A 323 -20.66 2.34 18.17
CA GLU A 323 -20.58 3.57 18.95
C GLU A 323 -19.49 4.52 18.43
N ALA A 324 -18.43 3.96 17.85
CA ALA A 324 -17.38 4.66 17.12
C ALA A 324 -17.87 5.48 15.91
N GLN A 325 -18.85 4.99 15.15
CA GLN A 325 -19.44 5.71 14.02
C GLN A 325 -20.25 6.93 14.50
N ASN A 326 -20.98 6.78 15.60
CA ASN A 326 -21.71 7.90 16.22
C ASN A 326 -20.75 8.94 16.82
N ALA A 327 -19.62 8.51 17.38
CA ALA A 327 -18.57 9.41 17.85
C ALA A 327 -17.92 10.19 16.70
N LEU A 328 -17.62 9.52 15.59
CA LEU A 328 -17.07 10.15 14.38
C LEU A 328 -18.03 11.18 13.78
N VAL A 329 -19.33 10.84 13.68
CA VAL A 329 -20.35 11.76 13.15
C VAL A 329 -20.52 12.98 14.07
N ARG A 330 -20.47 12.83 15.40
CA ARG A 330 -20.48 13.97 16.33
C ARG A 330 -19.24 14.85 16.18
N PHE A 331 -18.07 14.24 16.01
CA PHE A 331 -16.82 14.98 15.79
C PHE A 331 -16.89 15.78 14.48
N LEU A 332 -17.28 15.15 13.38
CA LEU A 332 -17.42 15.83 12.08
C LEU A 332 -18.47 16.94 12.13
N ARG A 333 -19.62 16.69 12.77
CA ARG A 333 -20.66 17.71 12.90
C ARG A 333 -20.19 18.90 13.77
N LYS A 334 -19.34 18.69 14.78
CA LYS A 334 -18.79 19.76 15.63
C LYS A 334 -17.74 20.63 14.89
N TYR A 335 -16.96 20.03 13.99
CA TYR A 335 -15.86 20.73 13.31
C TYR A 335 -16.23 21.29 11.93
N PHE A 336 -17.22 20.70 11.27
CA PHE A 336 -17.61 21.06 9.90
C PHE A 336 -19.02 21.65 9.77
N SER A 337 -19.77 21.84 10.86
CA SER A 337 -20.96 22.70 10.82
C SER A 337 -20.53 24.16 10.71
N VAL A 338 -20.06 24.53 9.52
CA VAL A 338 -19.94 25.91 9.06
C VAL A 338 -21.36 26.44 8.99
N THR A 339 -21.72 27.34 9.90
CA THR A 339 -22.93 28.14 9.79
C THR A 339 -22.90 28.86 8.44
N PRO A 340 -23.86 28.62 7.53
CA PRO A 340 -23.96 29.42 6.32
C PRO A 340 -24.27 30.85 6.73
N HIS A 341 -23.36 31.77 6.42
CA HIS A 341 -23.52 33.21 6.60
C HIS A 341 -24.12 33.84 5.35
#